data_AF-R6H6N1-F1
#
_entry.id   AF-R6H6N1-F1
#
_cell.length_a   1.000
_cell.length_b   1.000
_cell.length_c   1.000
_cell.angle_alpha   90.00
_cell.angle_beta   90.00
_cell.angle_gamma   90.00
#
_symmetry.space_group_name_H-M   'P 1'
#
loop_
_entity.id
_entity.type
_entity.pdbx_description
1 polymer ?
#
loop_
_entity_poly.entity_id
_entity_poly.type
_entity_poly.pdbx_seq_one_letter_code
_entity_poly.pdbx_strand_id
1 'polypeptide(L)'
;MPTLEWIGKNKVINHHQEVPFRVLERRYSYDESGQHDEDNGSENMVIRGDNLEALKALLPRYEGRVKCIYIDPPYNTGNEGWVYNDNVNDPKIKNGFKRLLAKKAKI
;
A
#
# COMPACT_ATOMS: atom_id res chain seq x y z
N MET A 1 11.74 -26.02 -1.39
CA MET A 1 11.63 -24.79 -0.58
C MET A 1 10.25 -24.75 0.06
N PRO A 2 10.13 -24.39 1.34
CA PRO A 2 8.82 -24.24 1.99
C PRO A 2 8.05 -23.06 1.37
N THR A 3 6.72 -23.18 1.28
CA THR A 3 5.82 -22.14 0.77
C THR A 3 4.72 -21.83 1.79
N LEU A 4 4.30 -20.57 1.86
CA LEU A 4 3.15 -20.12 2.66
C LEU A 4 1.92 -20.02 1.76
N GLU A 5 0.86 -20.78 2.04
CA GLU A 5 -0.39 -20.77 1.30
C GLU A 5 -1.53 -20.14 2.11
N TRP A 6 -2.32 -19.26 1.49
CA TRP A 6 -3.50 -18.65 2.11
C TRP A 6 -4.64 -18.46 1.10
N ILE A 7 -5.85 -18.36 1.62
CA ILE A 7 -7.05 -18.14 0.80
C ILE A 7 -6.94 -16.77 0.13
N GLY A 8 -7.07 -16.74 -1.20
CA GLY A 8 -7.00 -15.50 -1.98
C GLY A 8 -5.61 -15.12 -2.48
N LYS A 9 -4.55 -15.88 -2.13
CA LYS A 9 -3.17 -15.65 -2.59
C LYS A 9 -3.06 -15.39 -4.10
N ASN A 10 -3.69 -16.25 -4.91
CA ASN A 10 -3.65 -16.15 -6.37
C ASN A 10 -4.30 -14.87 -6.92
N LYS A 11 -5.25 -14.27 -6.19
CA LYS A 11 -5.83 -12.99 -6.58
C LYS A 11 -4.84 -11.83 -6.35
N VAL A 12 -4.11 -11.88 -5.23
CA VAL A 12 -3.22 -10.79 -4.83
C VAL A 12 -1.94 -10.76 -5.67
N ILE A 13 -1.39 -11.94 -6.01
CA ILE A 13 -0.11 -12.04 -6.75
C ILE A 13 -0.15 -11.28 -8.07
N ASN A 14 -1.26 -11.36 -8.82
CA ASN A 14 -1.37 -10.71 -10.13
C ASN A 14 -2.08 -9.35 -10.08
N HIS A 15 -2.55 -8.91 -8.92
CA HIS A 15 -3.33 -7.67 -8.81
C HIS A 15 -2.55 -6.45 -9.34
N HIS A 16 -1.22 -6.42 -9.13
CA HIS A 16 -0.38 -5.33 -9.65
C HIS A 16 -0.42 -5.20 -11.18
N GLN A 17 -0.80 -6.25 -11.92
CA GLN A 17 -0.94 -6.24 -13.38
C GLN A 17 -2.24 -5.55 -13.82
N GLU A 18 -3.28 -5.61 -12.98
CA GLU A 18 -4.58 -4.99 -13.22
C GLU A 18 -4.57 -3.48 -12.94
N VAL A 19 -3.69 -3.04 -12.02
CA VAL A 19 -3.55 -1.61 -11.69
C VAL A 19 -2.90 -0.88 -12.85
N PRO A 20 -3.51 0.17 -13.44
CA PRO A 20 -2.90 0.92 -14.53
C PRO A 20 -1.67 1.70 -14.06
N PHE A 21 -0.74 1.97 -14.99
CA PHE A 21 0.32 2.94 -14.74
C PHE A 21 -0.26 4.36 -14.76
N ARG A 22 0.23 5.24 -13.86
CA ARG A 22 -0.12 6.66 -13.83
C ARG A 22 1.14 7.52 -13.83
N VAL A 23 1.05 8.66 -14.49
CA VAL A 23 2.12 9.67 -14.48
C VAL A 23 1.95 10.55 -13.23
N LEU A 24 3.07 10.95 -12.63
CA LEU A 24 3.06 11.93 -11.54
C LEU A 24 2.76 13.33 -12.10
N GLU A 25 1.70 13.95 -11.60
CA GLU A 25 1.36 15.35 -11.92
C GLU A 25 1.94 16.27 -10.85
N ARG A 26 2.87 17.16 -11.23
CA ARG A 26 3.36 18.18 -10.30
C ARG A 26 2.23 19.16 -9.98
N ARG A 27 1.99 19.41 -8.69
CA ARG A 27 0.95 20.33 -8.22
C ARG A 27 1.51 21.67 -7.79
N TYR A 28 2.47 21.66 -6.87
CA TYR A 28 3.13 22.84 -6.32
C TYR A 28 4.46 22.43 -5.69
N SER A 29 5.30 23.42 -5.40
CA SER A 29 6.46 23.29 -4.52
C SER A 29 6.16 23.92 -3.16
N TYR A 30 6.84 23.45 -2.12
CA TYR A 30 6.65 23.93 -0.75
C TYR A 30 8.01 24.13 -0.09
N ASP A 31 8.19 25.28 0.55
CA ASP A 31 9.38 25.63 1.33
C ASP A 31 9.01 26.49 2.56
N GLU A 32 10.01 27.10 3.20
CA GLU A 32 9.84 27.94 4.38
C GLU A 32 8.94 29.17 4.16
N SER A 33 8.80 29.63 2.91
CA SER A 33 7.93 30.74 2.53
C SER A 33 6.51 30.27 2.16
N GLY A 34 6.25 28.96 2.21
CA GLY A 34 4.94 28.36 1.92
C GLY A 34 4.87 27.69 0.55
N GLN A 35 3.65 27.68 -0.03
CA GLN A 35 3.36 27.04 -1.30
C GLN A 35 3.68 27.98 -2.47
N HIS A 36 4.34 27.43 -3.49
CA HIS A 36 4.66 28.13 -4.75
C HIS A 36 4.22 27.30 -5.95
N ASP A 37 3.72 27.97 -6.98
CA ASP A 37 3.36 27.30 -8.24
C ASP A 37 4.59 26.95 -9.07
N GLU A 38 5.67 27.72 -8.96
CA GLU A 38 6.92 27.45 -9.67
C GLU A 38 7.68 26.26 -9.07
N ASP A 39 8.52 25.63 -9.87
CA ASP A 39 9.42 24.59 -9.38
C ASP A 39 10.62 25.23 -8.70
N ASN A 40 10.80 24.93 -7.40
CA ASN A 40 11.94 25.40 -6.61
C ASN A 40 13.16 24.47 -6.68
N GLY A 41 13.13 23.40 -7.49
CA GLY A 41 14.26 22.50 -7.72
C GLY A 41 14.51 21.49 -6.61
N SER A 42 13.58 21.33 -5.66
CA SER A 42 13.69 20.32 -4.61
C SER A 42 13.64 18.90 -5.18
N GLU A 43 14.55 18.03 -4.71
CA GLU A 43 14.51 16.60 -5.04
C GLU A 43 13.53 15.81 -4.15
N ASN A 44 12.99 16.44 -3.10
CA ASN A 44 12.05 15.81 -2.17
C ASN A 44 10.63 15.84 -2.74
N MET A 45 9.90 14.74 -2.58
CA MET A 45 8.55 14.58 -3.13
C MET A 45 7.56 14.11 -2.06
N VAL A 46 6.38 14.72 -2.05
CA VAL A 46 5.19 14.19 -1.35
C VAL A 46 4.17 13.80 -2.42
N ILE A 47 3.81 12.53 -2.45
CA ILE A 47 2.88 11.98 -3.46
C ILE A 47 1.55 11.67 -2.78
N ARG A 48 0.47 12.26 -3.31
CA ARG A 48 -0.89 11.97 -2.86
C ARG A 48 -1.55 10.98 -3.82
N GLY A 49 -1.94 9.81 -3.32
CA GLY A 49 -2.62 8.79 -4.10
C GLY A 49 -2.62 7.43 -3.40
N ASP A 50 -3.13 6.42 -4.09
CA ASP A 50 -2.94 5.03 -3.69
C ASP A 50 -1.45 4.65 -3.79
N ASN A 51 -0.96 3.88 -2.81
CA ASN A 51 0.47 3.58 -2.72
C ASN A 51 0.96 2.66 -3.85
N LEU A 52 0.13 1.74 -4.35
CA LEU A 52 0.50 0.85 -5.44
C LEU A 52 0.60 1.63 -6.76
N GLU A 53 -0.33 2.55 -7.01
CA GLU A 53 -0.24 3.46 -8.17
C GLU A 53 1.01 4.36 -8.09
N ALA A 54 1.28 4.95 -6.92
CA ALA A 54 2.45 5.80 -6.69
C ALA A 54 3.77 5.04 -6.89
N LEU A 55 3.89 3.83 -6.35
CA LEU A 55 5.08 2.99 -6.53
C LEU A 55 5.29 2.63 -8.00
N LYS A 56 4.23 2.29 -8.74
CA LYS A 56 4.32 2.03 -10.19
C LYS A 56 4.81 3.24 -10.96
N ALA A 57 4.34 4.44 -10.62
CA ALA A 57 4.76 5.70 -11.24
C ALA A 57 6.27 6.00 -11.02
N LEU A 58 6.82 5.56 -9.90
CA LEU A 58 8.23 5.78 -9.54
C LEU A 58 9.21 4.80 -10.19
N LEU A 59 8.75 3.62 -10.64
CA LEU A 59 9.60 2.57 -11.21
C LEU A 59 10.59 3.06 -12.27
N PRO A 60 10.18 3.84 -13.30
CA PRO A 60 11.09 4.23 -14.38
C PRO A 60 12.32 5.04 -13.92
N ARG A 61 12.22 5.73 -12.77
CA ARG A 61 13.27 6.63 -12.28
C ARG A 61 14.01 6.07 -11.06
N TYR A 62 13.34 5.30 -10.21
CA TYR A 62 13.84 4.92 -8.89
C TYR A 62 14.05 3.42 -8.67
N GLU A 63 13.76 2.56 -9.66
CA GLU A 63 14.06 1.13 -9.58
C GLU A 63 15.53 0.87 -9.24
N GLY A 64 15.78 0.07 -8.19
CA GLY A 64 17.12 -0.25 -7.71
C GLY A 64 17.88 0.90 -7.04
N ARG A 65 17.25 2.07 -6.83
CA ARG A 65 17.91 3.28 -6.28
C ARG A 65 17.50 3.61 -4.84
N VAL A 66 16.49 2.95 -4.30
CA VAL A 66 15.98 3.22 -2.94
C VAL A 66 16.90 2.57 -1.92
N LYS A 67 17.55 3.40 -1.09
CA LYS A 67 18.47 2.95 -0.03
C LYS A 67 17.74 2.38 1.19
N CYS A 68 16.59 2.96 1.56
CA CYS A 68 15.85 2.60 2.75
C CYS A 68 14.36 2.81 2.49
N ILE A 69 13.53 1.88 3.00
CA ILE A 69 12.07 1.98 2.99
C ILE A 69 11.61 1.87 4.44
N TYR A 70 10.83 2.85 4.88
CA TYR A 70 10.13 2.82 6.16
C TYR A 70 8.63 2.85 5.91
N ILE A 71 7.90 1.88 6.44
CA ILE A 71 6.44 1.79 6.33
C ILE A 71 5.83 1.43 7.68
N ASP A 72 4.66 1.98 7.95
CA ASP A 72 3.82 1.65 9.11
C ASP A 72 2.42 1.23 8.61
N PRO A 73 2.29 0.01 8.04
CA PRO A 73 1.02 -0.47 7.48
C PRO A 73 0.02 -0.85 8.60
N PRO A 74 -1.29 -0.97 8.30
CA PRO A 74 -2.27 -1.49 9.24
C PRO A 74 -1.87 -2.89 9.77
N TYR A 75 -2.02 -3.12 11.07
CA TYR A 75 -1.55 -4.32 11.80
C TYR A 75 -2.56 -5.48 11.81
N ASN A 76 -3.78 -5.25 11.33
CA ASN A 76 -4.91 -6.16 11.33
C ASN A 76 -5.29 -6.68 12.74
N THR A 77 -5.35 -5.76 13.71
CA THR A 77 -5.70 -6.01 15.12
C THR A 77 -7.20 -6.24 15.34
N GLY A 78 -8.04 -5.81 14.39
CA GLY A 78 -9.50 -5.82 14.53
C GLY A 78 -10.05 -4.67 15.38
N ASN A 79 -9.22 -3.71 15.79
CA ASN A 79 -9.66 -2.49 16.46
C ASN A 79 -10.05 -1.42 15.42
N GLU A 80 -11.35 -1.22 15.22
CA GLU A 80 -11.89 -0.28 14.22
C GLU A 80 -11.96 1.18 14.71
N GLY A 81 -11.48 1.47 15.93
CA GLY A 81 -11.47 2.82 16.50
C GLY A 81 -10.34 3.74 16.01
N TRP A 82 -9.49 3.27 15.09
CA TRP A 82 -8.36 4.02 14.54
C TRP A 82 -8.70 4.67 13.18
N VAL A 83 -7.93 5.70 12.78
CA VAL A 83 -8.16 6.49 11.55
C VAL A 83 -8.08 5.65 10.26
N TYR A 84 -7.41 4.50 10.31
CA TYR A 84 -7.27 3.58 9.18
C TYR A 84 -8.06 2.30 9.42
N ASN A 85 -8.77 1.85 8.38
CA ASN A 85 -9.49 0.59 8.39
C ASN A 85 -8.47 -0.56 8.49
N ASP A 86 -8.34 -1.10 9.70
CA ASP A 86 -7.40 -2.15 10.08
C ASP A 86 -7.98 -3.55 9.81
N ASN A 87 -8.85 -3.72 8.82
CA ASN A 87 -9.60 -4.95 8.60
C ASN A 87 -9.58 -5.39 7.14
N VAL A 88 -9.28 -6.67 6.89
CA VAL A 88 -9.32 -7.23 5.53
C VAL A 88 -10.77 -7.44 5.09
N ASN A 89 -11.23 -6.68 4.09
CA ASN A 89 -12.65 -6.63 3.72
C ASN A 89 -13.09 -7.60 2.60
N ASP A 90 -12.18 -8.38 2.01
CA ASP A 90 -12.58 -9.39 1.00
C ASP A 90 -13.43 -10.51 1.65
N PRO A 91 -14.67 -10.77 1.16
CA PRO A 91 -15.56 -11.77 1.73
C PRO A 91 -14.98 -13.19 1.79
N LYS A 92 -14.15 -13.59 0.82
CA LYS A 92 -13.51 -14.91 0.80
C LYS A 92 -12.45 -14.99 1.90
N ILE A 93 -11.71 -13.91 2.14
CA ILE A 93 -10.71 -13.84 3.20
C ILE A 93 -11.39 -13.84 4.58
N LYS A 94 -12.44 -13.02 4.77
CA LYS A 94 -13.24 -12.99 6.02
C LYS A 94 -13.81 -14.36 6.38
N ASN A 95 -14.38 -15.08 5.41
CA ASN A 95 -14.92 -16.42 5.63
C ASN A 95 -13.84 -17.46 5.95
N GLY A 96 -12.65 -17.31 5.34
CA GLY A 96 -11.48 -18.11 5.67
C GLY A 96 -11.03 -17.94 7.13
N PHE A 97 -10.90 -16.69 7.60
CA PHE A 97 -10.54 -16.37 8.98
C PHE A 97 -11.55 -16.94 9.99
N LYS A 98 -12.85 -16.75 9.76
CA LYS A 98 -13.91 -17.33 10.62
C LYS A 98 -13.77 -18.86 10.75
N ARG A 99 -13.48 -19.55 9.64
CA ARG A 99 -13.34 -21.01 9.62
C ARG A 99 -12.10 -21.49 10.38
N LEU A 100 -10.99 -20.74 10.32
CA LEU A 100 -9.77 -21.03 11.07
C LEU A 100 -9.96 -20.84 12.58
N LEU A 101 -10.56 -19.72 12.98
CA LEU A 101 -10.86 -19.42 14.38
C LEU A 101 -11.83 -20.46 14.99
N ALA A 102 -12.86 -20.84 14.24
CA ALA A 102 -13.81 -21.88 14.66
C ALA A 102 -13.17 -23.27 14.83
N LYS A 103 -12.08 -23.58 14.12
CA LYS A 103 -11.32 -24.82 14.32
C LYS A 103 -10.46 -24.80 15.57
N LYS A 104 -9.88 -23.64 15.93
CA LYS A 104 -9.09 -23.49 17.16
C LYS A 104 -9.94 -23.54 18.43
N ALA A 105 -11.21 -23.10 18.37
CA ALA A 105 -12.13 -23.14 19.50
C ALA A 105 -12.74 -24.53 19.78
N LYS A 106 -12.39 -25.55 19.00
CA LYS A 106 -12.87 -26.95 19.12
C LYS A 106 -11.79 -27.93 19.59
N ILE A 107 -10.67 -27.43 20.09
CA ILE A 107 -9.57 -28.20 20.68
C ILE A 107 -9.46 -27.82 22.15
#